data_AF-A0A496NCP3-F1
#
_entry.id   AF-A0A496NCP3-F1
#
_cell.length_a   1.000
_cell.length_b   1.000
_cell.length_c   1.000
_cell.angle_alpha   90.00
_cell.angle_beta   90.00
_cell.angle_gamma   90.00
#
_symmetry.space_group_name_H-M   'P 1'
#
loop_
_entity.id
_entity.type
_entity.pdbx_description
1 polymer ?
#
loop_
_entity_poly.entity_id
_entity_poly.type
_entity_poly.pdbx_seq_one_letter_code
_entity_poly.pdbx_strand_id
1 'polypeptide(L)'
;MNCNHLLDSLPDNLTSEIAADLTAYLEQNPELKNGLTVSVFFDARGLACPMPLLKAKVSLRQVALGDSLYLLASDKNSQTDICAFCQKNQLKVTTWQSYLLDNAVYHFIITKAD
;
A
#
# COMPACT_ATOMS: atom_id res chain seq x y z
N MET A 1 22.97 6.07 16.60
CA MET A 1 21.73 5.26 16.66
C MET A 1 20.94 5.60 15.42
N ASN A 2 21.11 4.77 14.38
CA ASN A 2 20.59 5.04 13.04
C ASN A 2 19.27 4.28 12.91
N CYS A 3 18.19 4.83 13.47
CA CYS A 3 16.87 4.19 13.43
C CYS A 3 16.21 4.44 12.08
N ASN A 4 16.67 3.75 11.04
CA ASN A 4 15.85 3.50 9.84
C ASN A 4 14.79 2.46 10.20
N HIS A 5 13.83 2.85 11.04
CA HIS A 5 12.78 2.00 11.63
C HIS A 5 11.76 1.45 10.61
N LEU A 6 12.00 1.72 9.32
CA LEU A 6 11.03 1.51 8.25
C LEU A 6 11.20 0.14 7.58
N LEU A 7 12.42 -0.41 7.59
CA LEU A 7 12.68 -1.77 7.08
C LEU A 7 12.31 -2.85 8.12
N ASP A 8 12.29 -2.52 9.41
CA ASP A 8 11.91 -3.45 10.49
C ASP A 8 10.40 -3.70 10.59
N SER A 9 9.59 -2.96 9.83
CA SER A 9 8.12 -3.06 9.84
C SER A 9 7.52 -3.27 8.46
N LEU A 10 8.30 -3.82 7.52
CA LEU A 10 7.74 -4.33 6.27
C LEU A 10 7.32 -5.81 6.45
N PRO A 11 6.18 -6.22 5.91
CA PRO A 11 5.72 -7.60 6.02
C PRO A 11 6.69 -8.59 5.35
N ASP A 12 6.95 -9.74 5.98
CA ASP A 12 7.91 -10.75 5.51
C ASP A 12 7.61 -11.31 4.10
N ASN A 13 6.39 -11.13 3.60
CA ASN A 13 5.95 -11.59 2.28
C ASN A 13 6.23 -10.58 1.15
N LEU A 14 6.98 -9.51 1.41
CA LEU A 14 7.39 -8.54 0.41
C LEU A 14 8.61 -9.06 -0.38
N THR A 15 8.47 -9.20 -1.70
CA THR A 15 9.64 -9.52 -2.55
C THR A 15 10.64 -8.37 -2.55
N SER A 16 11.92 -8.65 -2.76
CA SER A 16 13.00 -7.65 -2.79
C SER A 16 12.75 -6.48 -3.76
N GLU A 17 12.14 -6.76 -4.91
CA GLU A 17 11.81 -5.75 -5.93
C GLU A 17 10.74 -4.78 -5.42
N ILE A 18 9.62 -5.30 -4.90
CA ILE A 18 8.54 -4.51 -4.33
C ILE A 18 9.01 -3.69 -3.11
N ALA A 19 9.89 -4.26 -2.29
CA ALA A 19 10.50 -3.58 -1.15
C ALA A 19 11.39 -2.40 -1.58
N ALA A 20 12.17 -2.60 -2.65
CA ALA A 20 13.00 -1.54 -3.23
C ALA A 20 12.14 -0.42 -3.83
N ASP A 21 11.09 -0.75 -4.58
CA ASP A 21 10.14 0.21 -5.15
C ASP A 21 9.46 1.05 -4.05
N LEU A 22 8.96 0.41 -3.00
CA LEU A 22 8.37 1.09 -1.86
C LEU A 22 9.38 2.01 -1.16
N THR A 23 10.61 1.52 -0.96
CA THR A 23 11.68 2.29 -0.32
C THR A 23 12.04 3.52 -1.14
N ALA A 24 12.23 3.36 -2.46
CA ALA A 24 12.52 4.46 -3.37
C ALA A 24 11.40 5.51 -3.38
N TYR A 25 10.13 5.07 -3.33
CA TYR A 25 8.99 5.98 -3.22
C TYR A 25 9.02 6.77 -1.90
N LEU A 26 9.26 6.11 -0.76
CA LEU A 26 9.29 6.78 0.55
C LEU A 26 10.51 7.68 0.75
N GLU A 27 11.64 7.41 0.09
CA GLU A 27 12.79 8.31 0.06
C GLU A 27 12.50 9.61 -0.71
N GLN A 28 11.67 9.54 -1.75
CA GLN A 28 11.21 10.71 -2.50
C GLN A 28 10.09 11.48 -1.79
N ASN A 29 9.42 10.87 -0.81
CA ASN A 29 8.28 11.44 -0.07
C ASN A 29 8.53 11.34 1.45
N PRO A 30 9.49 12.13 1.99
CA PRO A 30 9.93 12.03 3.38
C PRO A 30 8.83 12.34 4.41
N GLU A 31 7.80 13.10 4.02
CA GLU A 31 6.62 13.39 4.83
C GLU A 31 5.74 12.16 5.06
N LEU A 32 5.71 11.22 4.11
CA LEU A 32 5.06 9.93 4.29
C LEU A 32 5.93 8.99 5.12
N LYS A 33 7.25 9.10 4.97
CA LYS A 33 8.22 8.26 5.70
C LYS A 33 8.10 8.45 7.22
N ASN A 34 7.90 9.68 7.68
CA ASN A 34 7.83 10.01 9.09
C ASN A 34 6.45 9.65 9.68
N GLY A 35 6.38 8.50 10.35
CA GLY A 35 5.16 8.05 11.05
C GLY A 35 4.28 7.08 10.28
N LEU A 36 4.79 6.50 9.18
CA LEU A 36 4.14 5.40 8.48
C LEU A 36 4.61 4.06 9.02
N THR A 37 3.66 3.22 9.42
CA THR A 37 3.90 1.81 9.79
C THR A 37 3.03 0.90 8.91
N VAL A 38 3.67 0.08 8.07
CA VAL A 38 2.97 -0.82 7.15
C VAL A 38 2.86 -2.22 7.76
N SER A 39 1.84 -2.48 8.57
CA SER A 39 1.73 -3.78 9.26
C SER A 39 1.15 -4.92 8.41
N VAL A 40 0.50 -4.61 7.29
CA VAL A 40 -0.08 -5.62 6.39
C VAL A 40 0.27 -5.32 4.94
N PHE A 41 0.61 -6.36 4.18
CA PHE A 41 0.84 -6.29 2.74
C PHE A 41 -0.05 -7.30 2.00
N PHE A 42 -0.63 -6.88 0.87
CA PHE A 42 -1.34 -7.78 -0.02
C PHE A 42 -1.06 -7.46 -1.50
N ASP A 43 -0.62 -8.47 -2.25
CA ASP A 43 -0.45 -8.37 -3.70
C ASP A 43 -1.74 -8.82 -4.42
N ALA A 44 -2.48 -7.87 -4.99
CA ALA A 44 -3.67 -8.12 -5.79
C ALA A 44 -3.43 -7.93 -7.30
N ARG A 45 -2.16 -7.89 -7.76
CA ARG A 45 -1.85 -7.86 -9.20
C ARG A 45 -2.40 -9.12 -9.88
N GLY A 46 -2.84 -8.97 -11.13
CA GLY A 46 -3.47 -10.05 -11.90
C GLY A 46 -4.93 -10.34 -11.52
N LEU A 47 -5.48 -9.69 -10.49
CA LEU A 47 -6.90 -9.81 -10.14
C LEU A 47 -7.71 -8.71 -10.83
N ALA A 48 -8.77 -9.11 -11.55
CA ALA A 48 -9.69 -8.16 -12.18
C ALA A 48 -10.60 -7.48 -11.14
N CYS A 49 -11.03 -6.24 -11.43
CA CYS A 49 -12.08 -5.58 -10.65
C CYS A 49 -13.33 -6.48 -10.54
N PRO A 50 -13.95 -6.62 -9.35
CA PRO A 50 -13.75 -5.83 -8.11
C PRO A 50 -12.78 -6.46 -7.10
N MET A 51 -11.99 -7.48 -7.49
CA MET A 51 -11.21 -8.26 -6.53
C MET A 51 -10.17 -7.46 -5.74
N PRO A 52 -9.41 -6.51 -6.32
CA PRO A 52 -8.47 -5.69 -5.53
C PRO A 52 -9.15 -4.90 -4.41
N LEU A 53 -10.33 -4.31 -4.65
CA LEU A 53 -11.11 -3.64 -3.62
C LEU A 53 -11.55 -4.62 -2.52
N LEU A 54 -12.04 -5.80 -2.89
CA LEU A 54 -12.46 -6.81 -1.90
C LEU A 54 -11.29 -7.27 -1.04
N LYS A 55 -10.11 -7.47 -1.63
CA LYS A 55 -8.89 -7.82 -0.90
C LYS A 55 -8.43 -6.70 0.02
N ALA A 56 -8.46 -5.45 -0.44
CA ALA A 56 -8.18 -4.29 0.42
C ALA A 56 -9.09 -4.28 1.66
N LYS A 57 -10.40 -4.48 1.48
CA LYS A 57 -11.38 -4.51 2.59
C LYS A 57 -11.12 -5.65 3.57
N VAL A 58 -10.72 -6.82 3.09
CA VAL A 58 -10.41 -7.98 3.95
C VAL A 58 -9.11 -7.73 4.72
N SER A 59 -8.05 -7.29 4.04
CA SER A 59 -6.75 -7.04 4.65
C SER A 59 -6.80 -5.90 5.68
N LEU A 60 -7.59 -4.84 5.44
CA LEU A 60 -7.79 -3.73 6.38
C LEU A 60 -8.42 -4.14 7.73
N ARG A 61 -9.06 -5.32 7.81
CA ARG A 61 -9.57 -5.85 9.08
C ARG A 61 -8.44 -6.28 10.02
N GLN A 62 -7.26 -6.58 9.48
CA GLN A 62 -6.07 -7.01 10.23
C GLN A 62 -5.18 -5.82 10.64
N VAL A 63 -5.39 -4.65 10.03
CA VAL A 63 -4.62 -3.43 10.31
C VAL A 63 -5.13 -2.78 11.60
N ALA A 64 -4.24 -2.46 12.52
CA ALA A 64 -4.56 -1.71 13.74
C ALA A 64 -4.90 -0.24 13.43
N LEU A 65 -5.44 0.50 14.41
CA LEU A 65 -5.54 1.96 14.28
C LEU A 65 -4.13 2.56 14.33
N GLY A 66 -3.87 3.60 13.55
CA GLY A 66 -2.54 4.19 13.37
C GLY A 66 -1.67 3.49 12.31
N ASP A 67 -1.97 2.24 11.96
CA ASP A 67 -1.21 1.44 11.00
C ASP A 67 -1.77 1.52 9.56
N SER A 68 -0.99 0.99 8.62
CA SER A 68 -1.29 0.99 7.19
C SER A 68 -1.27 -0.39 6.53
N LEU A 69 -2.16 -0.56 5.55
CA LEU A 69 -2.10 -1.61 4.54
C LEU A 69 -1.29 -1.11 3.33
N TYR A 70 -0.33 -1.89 2.86
CA TYR A 70 0.24 -1.76 1.53
C TYR A 70 -0.40 -2.77 0.56
N LEU A 71 -0.94 -2.28 -0.55
CA LEU A 71 -1.63 -3.08 -1.56
C LEU A 71 -1.07 -2.78 -2.95
N LEU A 72 -0.92 -3.82 -3.76
CA LEU A 72 -0.64 -3.69 -5.19
C LEU A 72 -1.83 -4.13 -6.03
N ALA A 73 -2.07 -3.45 -7.14
CA ALA A 73 -3.02 -3.87 -8.17
C ALA A 73 -2.43 -3.60 -9.57
N SER A 74 -2.96 -4.25 -10.60
CA SER A 74 -2.55 -4.05 -12.00
C SER A 74 -3.67 -3.46 -12.87
N ASP A 75 -4.78 -3.03 -12.26
CA ASP A 75 -5.95 -2.50 -12.94
C ASP A 75 -6.21 -1.04 -12.55
N LYS A 76 -6.38 -0.19 -13.56
CA LYS A 76 -6.65 1.24 -13.37
C LYS A 76 -8.01 1.49 -12.70
N ASN A 77 -9.03 0.68 -13.01
CA ASN A 77 -10.37 0.87 -12.43
C ASN A 77 -10.35 0.61 -10.92
N SER A 78 -9.55 -0.36 -10.48
CA SER A 78 -9.31 -0.65 -9.07
C SER A 78 -8.76 0.57 -8.30
N GLN A 79 -7.96 1.44 -8.94
CA GLN A 79 -7.50 2.68 -8.31
C GLN A 79 -8.66 3.61 -7.97
N THR A 80 -9.58 3.82 -8.91
CA THR A 80 -10.77 4.66 -8.70
C THR A 80 -11.65 4.10 -7.57
N ASP A 81 -11.91 2.79 -7.59
CA ASP A 81 -12.77 2.14 -6.61
C ASP A 81 -12.18 2.15 -5.19
N ILE A 82 -10.88 1.89 -5.06
CA ILE A 82 -10.18 1.91 -3.76
C ILE A 82 -10.13 3.33 -3.20
N CYS A 83 -9.82 4.33 -4.02
CA CYS A 83 -9.83 5.73 -3.57
C CYS A 83 -11.22 6.17 -3.11
N ALA A 84 -12.27 5.84 -3.86
CA ALA A 84 -13.65 6.14 -3.48
C ALA A 84 -14.06 5.43 -2.18
N PHE A 85 -13.63 4.17 -1.99
CA PHE A 85 -13.83 3.44 -0.75
C PHE A 85 -13.14 4.11 0.44
N CYS A 86 -11.87 4.51 0.28
CA CYS A 86 -11.11 5.18 1.35
C CYS A 86 -11.78 6.50 1.75
N GLN A 87 -12.16 7.33 0.77
CA GLN A 87 -12.88 8.59 1.01
C GLN A 87 -14.19 8.36 1.78
N LYS A 88 -15.01 7.39 1.35
CA LYS A 88 -16.28 7.07 2.01
C LYS A 88 -16.13 6.62 3.46
N ASN A 89 -15.01 5.95 3.78
CA ASN A 89 -14.74 5.40 5.11
C ASN A 89 -13.76 6.26 5.92
N GLN A 90 -13.46 7.47 5.47
CA GLN A 90 -12.54 8.40 6.14
C GLN A 90 -11.15 7.79 6.39
N LEU A 91 -10.71 6.90 5.50
CA LEU A 91 -9.37 6.34 5.50
C LEU A 91 -8.43 7.25 4.72
N LYS A 92 -7.19 7.40 5.18
CA LYS A 92 -6.15 8.09 4.42
C LYS A 92 -5.60 7.12 3.38
N VAL A 93 -5.45 7.57 2.14
CA VAL A 93 -4.88 6.77 1.05
C VAL A 93 -3.86 7.57 0.27
N THR A 94 -2.69 6.97 0.07
CA THR A 94 -1.67 7.41 -0.87
C THR A 94 -1.58 6.38 -1.98
N THR A 95 -1.53 6.83 -3.23
CA THR A 95 -1.37 5.95 -4.38
C THR A 95 -0.38 6.53 -5.38
N TRP A 96 0.40 5.64 -5.99
CA TRP A 96 1.29 5.97 -7.10
C TRP A 96 1.32 4.82 -8.09
N GLN A 97 1.90 5.08 -9.26
CA GLN A 97 2.09 4.07 -10.29
C GLN A 97 3.60 3.83 -10.50
N SER A 98 3.99 2.58 -10.61
CA SER A 98 5.32 2.16 -11.10
C SER A 98 5.15 1.19 -12.27
N TYR A 99 6.27 0.69 -12.79
CA TYR A 99 6.31 -0.37 -13.80
C TYR A 99 7.20 -1.49 -13.30
N LEU A 100 6.69 -2.71 -13.28
CA LEU A 100 7.47 -3.91 -13.01
C LEU A 100 7.39 -4.84 -14.21
N LEU A 101 8.54 -5.21 -14.77
CA LEU A 101 8.64 -6.04 -15.98
C LEU A 101 7.71 -5.53 -17.10
N ASP A 102 7.78 -4.22 -17.37
CA ASP A 102 6.96 -3.50 -18.37
C ASP A 102 5.43 -3.50 -18.12
N ASN A 103 4.97 -3.99 -16.96
CA ASN A 103 3.57 -3.95 -16.56
C ASN A 103 3.32 -2.81 -15.58
N ALA A 104 2.28 -2.01 -15.84
CA ALA A 104 1.85 -0.98 -14.90
C ALA A 104 1.39 -1.60 -13.57
N VAL A 105 1.96 -1.11 -12.48
CA VAL A 105 1.57 -1.49 -11.12
C VAL A 105 1.06 -0.25 -10.40
N TYR A 106 -0.11 -0.39 -9.78
CA TYR A 106 -0.71 0.60 -8.91
C TYR A 106 -0.47 0.23 -7.47
N HIS A 107 0.13 1.16 -6.74
CA HIS A 107 0.48 1.01 -5.34
C HIS A 107 -0.50 1.79 -4.49
N PHE A 108 -0.81 1.25 -3.31
CA PHE A 108 -1.70 1.90 -2.35
C PHE A 108 -1.15 1.72 -0.94
N ILE A 109 -0.99 2.81 -0.22
CA ILE A 109 -0.82 2.82 1.23
C ILE A 109 -2.13 3.34 1.81
N ILE A 110 -2.84 2.50 2.56
CA ILE A 110 -4.13 2.84 3.16
C ILE A 110 -3.98 2.81 4.67
N THR A 111 -4.08 3.97 5.33
CA THR A 111 -3.90 4.13 6.77
C THR A 111 -5.24 4.21 7.48
N LYS A 112 -5.39 3.44 8.56
CA LYS A 112 -6.50 3.60 9.50
C LYS A 112 -6.15 4.72 10.47
N ALA A 113 -6.90 5.82 10.41
CA ALA A 113 -6.74 6.90 11.38
C ALA A 113 -7.09 6.40 12.80
N ASP A 114 -6.36 6.90 13.79
CA ASP A 114 -6.60 6.69 15.23
C ASP A 114 -7.80 7.51 15.73
#